data_AF-A0A9P1CDU2-F1
#
_entry.id   AF-A0A9P1CDU2-F1
#
_cell.length_a   1.000
_cell.length_b   1.000
_cell.length_c   1.000
_cell.angle_alpha   90.00
_cell.angle_beta   90.00
_cell.angle_gamma   90.00
#
_symmetry.space_group_name_H-M   'P 1'
#
loop_
_entity.id
_entity.type
_entity.pdbx_description
1 polymer ?
#
loop_
_entity_poly.entity_id
_entity_poly.type
_entity_poly.pdbx_seq_one_letter_code
_entity_poly.pdbx_strand_id
1 'polypeptide(L)'
;MDVLTQRGWFNYLDHLLQLRDNALVVAGPPCSLYVWISRGTHSRLSHGHDIYGNTKYLSIRMSNAIVRNFVWLLKKIHLIRPLFWIIEQPTSSQMFLVPEMDEALQMWGLWLTTTWMGCFGHVLWKGTKLMNNIPNSSRLKRKLTMQQKKAIALRKRKMNKRAQAQGGSKKVYYRKSADGRVTGGKDLGSTATYPRQFAHQVFFVWKAAFQALKNP
;
A
#
# COMPACT_ATOMS: atom_id res chain seq x y z
N MET A 1 -9.77 10.45 -6.96
CA MET A 1 -10.88 9.84 -7.73
C MET A 1 -11.73 9.07 -6.74
N ASP A 2 -13.01 9.40 -6.62
CA ASP A 2 -13.92 8.72 -5.68
C ASP A 2 -14.69 7.59 -6.38
N VAL A 3 -14.24 6.36 -6.18
CA VAL A 3 -14.80 5.14 -6.79
C VAL A 3 -16.18 4.75 -6.24
N LEU A 4 -16.71 5.48 -5.26
CA LEU A 4 -18.08 5.30 -4.77
C LEU A 4 -19.10 6.11 -5.55
N THR A 5 -18.65 7.10 -6.34
CA THR A 5 -19.52 7.87 -7.22
C THR A 5 -19.54 7.24 -8.61
N GLN A 6 -20.67 7.35 -9.31
CA GLN A 6 -20.78 6.88 -10.70
C GLN A 6 -19.70 7.52 -11.60
N ARG A 7 -19.50 8.84 -11.49
CA ARG A 7 -18.47 9.56 -12.25
C ARG A 7 -17.05 9.04 -11.94
N GLY A 8 -16.70 8.89 -10.66
CA GLY A 8 -15.38 8.42 -10.30
C GLY A 8 -15.15 6.95 -10.66
N TRP A 9 -16.20 6.12 -10.62
CA TRP A 9 -16.16 4.74 -11.11
C TRP A 9 -15.88 4.65 -12.62
N PHE A 10 -16.66 5.36 -13.44
CA PHE A 10 -16.45 5.35 -14.90
C PHE A 10 -15.12 5.98 -15.30
N ASN A 11 -14.69 7.04 -14.62
CA ASN A 11 -13.35 7.58 -14.83
C ASN A 11 -12.28 6.51 -14.52
N TYR A 12 -12.43 5.74 -13.43
CA TYR A 12 -11.44 4.71 -13.09
C TYR A 12 -11.41 3.59 -14.13
N LEU A 13 -12.58 3.14 -14.56
CA LEU A 13 -12.73 2.15 -15.62
C LEU A 13 -12.08 2.64 -16.92
N ASP A 14 -12.36 3.86 -17.36
CA ASP A 14 -11.78 4.46 -18.56
C ASP A 14 -10.24 4.47 -18.53
N HIS A 15 -9.64 4.90 -17.41
CA HIS A 15 -8.17 4.88 -17.26
C HIS A 15 -7.59 3.47 -17.36
N LEU A 16 -8.27 2.46 -16.78
CA LEU A 16 -7.81 1.07 -16.89
C LEU A 16 -8.03 0.50 -18.29
N LEU A 17 -9.07 0.95 -19.00
CA LEU A 17 -9.35 0.52 -20.36
C LEU A 17 -8.34 1.07 -21.39
N GLN A 18 -7.68 2.18 -21.08
CA GLN A 18 -6.62 2.77 -21.91
C GLN A 18 -5.25 2.10 -21.73
N LEU A 19 -5.11 1.19 -20.75
CA LEU A 19 -3.86 0.46 -20.55
C LEU A 19 -3.58 -0.49 -21.72
N ARG A 20 -2.32 -0.52 -22.14
CA ARG A 20 -1.81 -1.49 -23.11
C ARG A 20 -1.54 -2.83 -22.44
N ASP A 21 -1.49 -3.89 -23.23
CA ASP A 21 -1.09 -5.21 -22.75
C ASP A 21 0.27 -5.15 -22.05
N ASN A 22 0.37 -5.87 -20.95
CA ASN A 22 1.53 -5.94 -20.07
C ASN A 22 1.93 -4.58 -19.44
N ALA A 23 1.00 -3.61 -19.41
CA ALA A 23 1.20 -2.40 -18.64
C ALA A 23 1.32 -2.71 -17.14
N LEU A 24 2.01 -1.81 -16.43
CA LEU A 24 2.14 -1.86 -14.98
C LEU A 24 1.00 -1.09 -14.33
N VAL A 25 0.26 -1.75 -13.43
CA VAL A 25 -0.66 -1.09 -12.51
C VAL A 25 -0.10 -1.15 -11.09
N VAL A 26 0.23 0.02 -10.55
CA VAL A 26 0.57 0.19 -9.14
C VAL A 26 -0.61 0.82 -8.43
N ALA A 27 -1.17 0.13 -7.45
CA ALA A 27 -2.36 0.56 -6.74
C ALA A 27 -2.16 0.49 -5.22
N GLY A 28 -2.74 1.45 -4.50
CA GLY A 28 -2.74 1.51 -3.04
C GLY A 28 -4.12 1.92 -2.54
N PRO A 29 -5.12 1.02 -2.52
CA PRO A 29 -6.45 1.35 -2.01
C PRO A 29 -6.38 1.86 -0.56
N PRO A 30 -7.30 2.73 -0.13
CA PRO A 30 -7.27 3.34 1.21
C PRO A 30 -7.15 2.29 2.33
N CYS A 31 -6.06 2.38 3.09
CA CYS A 31 -5.70 1.39 4.12
C CYS A 31 -6.07 1.82 5.54
N SER A 32 -6.45 3.08 5.77
CA SER A 32 -6.61 3.67 7.10
C SER A 32 -7.61 2.93 7.98
N LEU A 33 -8.65 2.31 7.41
CA LEU A 33 -9.67 1.52 8.12
C LEU A 33 -9.43 0.00 8.04
N TYR A 34 -8.24 -0.42 7.63
CA TYR A 34 -7.79 -1.82 7.61
C TYR A 34 -6.50 -2.06 8.40
N VAL A 35 -5.82 -1.00 8.86
CA VAL A 35 -4.55 -1.11 9.60
C VAL A 35 -4.79 -1.27 11.09
N TRP A 36 -3.94 -2.08 11.75
CA TRP A 36 -4.00 -2.33 13.20
C TRP A 36 -4.17 -1.08 14.09
N ILE A 37 -3.52 0.04 13.73
CA ILE A 37 -3.59 1.28 14.52
C ILE A 37 -5.03 1.82 14.64
N SER A 38 -5.89 1.52 13.66
CA SER A 38 -7.28 1.96 13.61
C SER A 38 -8.26 0.89 14.11
N ARG A 39 -7.77 -0.21 14.70
CA ARG A 39 -8.61 -1.34 15.13
C ARG A 39 -9.68 -0.94 16.12
N GLY A 40 -9.39 0.00 17.03
CA GLY A 40 -10.37 0.53 17.97
C GLY A 40 -11.52 1.29 17.28
N THR A 41 -11.31 1.80 16.07
CA THR A 41 -12.33 2.50 15.27
C THR A 41 -13.14 1.53 14.42
N HIS A 42 -12.47 0.62 13.71
CA HIS A 42 -13.16 -0.26 12.74
C HIS A 42 -13.68 -1.57 13.32
N SER A 43 -13.15 -2.02 14.47
CA SER A 43 -13.52 -3.27 15.15
C SER A 43 -13.36 -4.56 14.34
N ARG A 44 -12.76 -4.51 13.14
CA ARG A 44 -12.43 -5.70 12.33
C ARG A 44 -11.63 -6.74 13.12
N LEU A 45 -12.00 -8.01 12.95
CA LEU A 45 -11.24 -9.17 13.41
C LEU A 45 -10.61 -9.91 12.23
N SER A 46 -9.62 -10.76 12.50
CA SER A 46 -8.86 -11.46 11.46
C SER A 46 -9.56 -12.69 10.87
N HIS A 47 -10.78 -13.02 11.31
CA HIS A 47 -11.48 -14.25 10.92
C HIS A 47 -12.98 -13.99 10.69
N GLY A 48 -13.57 -14.75 9.76
CA GLY A 48 -15.00 -14.77 9.50
C GLY A 48 -15.58 -13.45 8.97
N HIS A 49 -16.89 -13.26 9.15
CA HIS A 49 -17.62 -12.07 8.73
C HIS A 49 -17.16 -10.77 9.44
N ASP A 50 -16.48 -10.91 10.58
CA ASP A 50 -15.95 -9.78 11.34
C ASP A 50 -14.82 -9.04 10.63
N ILE A 51 -14.30 -9.59 9.52
CA ILE A 51 -13.33 -8.88 8.67
C ILE A 51 -13.89 -7.58 8.10
N TYR A 52 -15.21 -7.46 7.97
CA TYR A 52 -15.88 -6.24 7.47
C TYR A 52 -16.04 -5.15 8.55
N GLY A 53 -15.76 -5.47 9.82
CA GLY A 53 -15.79 -4.53 10.93
C GLY A 53 -17.20 -4.09 11.31
N ASN A 54 -17.31 -3.03 12.11
CA ASN A 54 -18.61 -2.53 12.56
C ASN A 54 -19.33 -1.73 11.45
N THR A 55 -20.11 -2.41 10.63
CA THR A 55 -20.83 -1.82 9.49
C THR A 55 -21.98 -0.88 9.89
N LYS A 56 -22.25 -0.65 11.18
CA LYS A 56 -23.15 0.42 11.63
C LYS A 56 -22.61 1.80 11.25
N TYR A 57 -21.28 1.97 11.19
CA TYR A 57 -20.65 3.23 10.81
C TYR A 57 -20.51 3.37 9.29
N LEU A 58 -20.94 4.52 8.75
CA LEU A 58 -20.89 4.82 7.32
C LEU A 58 -19.47 4.72 6.74
N SER A 59 -18.46 5.24 7.46
CA SER A 59 -17.05 5.22 7.01
C SER A 59 -16.51 3.81 6.80
N ILE A 60 -16.92 2.85 7.63
CA ILE A 60 -16.54 1.44 7.51
C ILE A 60 -17.23 0.80 6.31
N ARG A 61 -18.53 1.07 6.11
CA ARG A 61 -19.27 0.62 4.92
C ARG A 61 -18.65 1.15 3.63
N MET A 62 -18.34 2.45 3.58
CA MET A 62 -17.67 3.08 2.44
C MET A 62 -16.30 2.46 2.18
N SER A 63 -15.52 2.20 3.23
CA SER A 63 -14.22 1.54 3.10
C SER A 63 -14.33 0.10 2.58
N ASN A 64 -15.36 -0.65 2.98
CA ASN A 64 -15.67 -1.96 2.41
C ASN A 64 -16.05 -1.83 0.93
N ALA A 65 -16.97 -0.93 0.59
CA ALA A 65 -17.41 -0.71 -0.78
C ALA A 65 -16.25 -0.30 -1.70
N ILE A 66 -15.33 0.58 -1.25
CA ILE A 66 -14.13 0.95 -2.02
C ILE A 66 -13.28 -0.27 -2.36
N VAL A 67 -13.00 -1.15 -1.38
CA VAL A 67 -12.19 -2.35 -1.62
C VAL A 67 -12.89 -3.33 -2.55
N ARG A 68 -14.19 -3.56 -2.36
CA ARG A 68 -14.99 -4.44 -3.23
C ARG A 68 -15.03 -3.94 -4.67
N ASN A 69 -15.31 -2.65 -4.84
CA ASN A 69 -15.33 -1.97 -6.14
C ASN A 69 -13.96 -2.05 -6.81
N PHE A 70 -12.89 -1.73 -6.07
CA PHE A 70 -11.51 -1.85 -6.54
C PHE A 70 -11.21 -3.25 -7.05
N VAL A 71 -11.41 -4.27 -6.22
CA VAL A 71 -11.16 -5.68 -6.58
C VAL A 71 -11.98 -6.10 -7.79
N TRP A 72 -13.29 -5.83 -7.79
CA TRP A 72 -14.17 -6.20 -8.88
C TRP A 72 -13.66 -5.63 -10.21
N LEU A 73 -13.29 -4.35 -10.22
CA LEU A 73 -12.82 -3.69 -11.43
C LEU A 73 -11.52 -4.31 -11.92
N LEU A 74 -10.58 -4.55 -11.01
CA LEU A 74 -9.32 -5.21 -11.34
C LEU A 74 -9.56 -6.63 -11.90
N LYS A 75 -10.51 -7.41 -11.33
CA LYS A 75 -10.88 -8.75 -11.83
C LYS A 75 -11.35 -8.67 -13.27
N LYS A 76 -12.23 -7.71 -13.58
CA LYS A 76 -12.76 -7.54 -14.94
C LYS A 76 -11.70 -7.12 -15.95
N ILE A 77 -10.82 -6.20 -15.57
CA ILE A 77 -9.74 -5.74 -16.45
C ILE A 77 -8.70 -6.84 -16.69
N HIS A 78 -8.36 -7.64 -15.67
CA HIS A 78 -7.40 -8.73 -15.83
C HIS A 78 -7.89 -9.84 -16.76
N LEU A 79 -9.20 -10.12 -16.80
CA LEU A 79 -9.79 -11.11 -17.71
C LEU A 79 -9.69 -10.72 -19.19
N ILE A 80 -9.65 -9.41 -19.48
CA ILE A 80 -9.60 -8.90 -20.86
C ILE A 80 -8.19 -8.51 -21.30
N ARG A 81 -7.28 -8.23 -20.36
CA ARG A 81 -5.90 -7.82 -20.66
C ARG A 81 -4.90 -8.39 -19.66
N PRO A 82 -3.80 -9.00 -20.14
CA PRO A 82 -2.70 -9.38 -19.27
C PRO A 82 -2.02 -8.10 -18.75
N LEU A 83 -1.95 -7.93 -17.43
CA LEU A 83 -1.33 -6.78 -16.79
C LEU A 83 -0.38 -7.23 -15.67
N PHE A 84 0.63 -6.40 -15.42
CA PHE A 84 1.46 -6.53 -14.23
C PHE A 84 0.85 -5.72 -13.09
N TRP A 85 0.64 -6.37 -11.96
CA TRP A 85 0.04 -5.77 -10.77
C TRP A 85 1.07 -5.56 -9.68
N ILE A 86 0.98 -4.42 -8.99
CA ILE A 86 1.53 -4.21 -7.65
C ILE A 86 0.46 -3.53 -6.81
N ILE A 87 -0.16 -4.29 -5.91
CA ILE A 87 -1.09 -3.74 -4.92
C ILE A 87 -0.36 -3.61 -3.59
N GLU A 88 -0.23 -2.37 -3.13
CA GLU A 88 0.50 -2.00 -1.92
C GLU A 88 -0.44 -1.84 -0.73
N GLN A 89 -0.03 -2.38 0.42
CA GLN A 89 -0.59 -2.01 1.72
C GLN A 89 0.47 -2.05 2.82
N PRO A 90 0.22 -1.37 3.95
CA PRO A 90 1.00 -1.58 5.18
C PRO A 90 1.00 -3.06 5.60
N THR A 91 2.08 -3.51 6.25
CA THR A 91 2.22 -4.91 6.72
C THR A 91 1.11 -5.37 7.66
N SER A 92 0.56 -4.44 8.44
CA SER A 92 -0.54 -4.67 9.40
C SER A 92 -1.93 -4.51 8.80
N SER A 93 -2.05 -4.29 7.48
CA SER A 93 -3.35 -4.18 6.82
C SER A 93 -4.05 -5.54 6.80
N GLN A 94 -5.29 -5.55 7.28
CA GLN A 94 -6.23 -6.67 7.19
C GLN A 94 -6.95 -6.72 5.85
N MET A 95 -6.72 -5.76 4.94
CA MET A 95 -7.37 -5.73 3.62
C MET A 95 -7.12 -7.01 2.81
N PHE A 96 -5.99 -7.66 3.01
CA PHE A 96 -5.64 -8.93 2.36
C PHE A 96 -6.46 -10.12 2.84
N LEU A 97 -7.16 -9.99 3.96
CA LEU A 97 -8.03 -11.03 4.51
C LEU A 97 -9.48 -10.88 4.04
N VAL A 98 -9.79 -9.81 3.29
CA VAL A 98 -11.11 -9.61 2.71
C VAL A 98 -11.32 -10.68 1.62
N PRO A 99 -12.42 -11.46 1.66
CA PRO A 99 -12.64 -12.58 0.73
C PRO A 99 -12.47 -12.21 -0.75
N GLU A 100 -12.97 -11.03 -1.15
CA GLU A 100 -12.80 -10.56 -2.53
C GLU A 100 -11.32 -10.45 -2.93
N MET A 101 -10.45 -10.02 -2.01
CA MET A 101 -9.01 -9.92 -2.26
C MET A 101 -8.35 -11.29 -2.38
N ASP A 102 -8.76 -12.25 -1.54
CA ASP A 102 -8.23 -13.62 -1.59
C ASP A 102 -8.57 -14.31 -2.93
N GLU A 103 -9.80 -14.16 -3.40
CA GLU A 103 -10.19 -14.64 -4.74
C GLU A 103 -9.33 -14.03 -5.85
N ALA A 104 -9.06 -12.72 -5.77
CA ALA A 104 -8.23 -12.03 -6.75
C ALA A 104 -6.76 -12.49 -6.71
N LEU A 105 -6.23 -12.74 -5.51
CA LEU A 105 -4.88 -13.28 -5.31
C LEU A 105 -4.70 -14.63 -6.02
N GLN A 106 -5.66 -15.54 -5.81
CA GLN A 106 -5.65 -16.88 -6.40
C GLN A 106 -5.81 -16.80 -7.93
N MET A 107 -6.77 -16.01 -8.41
CA MET A 107 -7.09 -15.92 -9.83
C MET A 107 -5.93 -15.37 -10.68
N TRP A 108 -5.16 -14.39 -10.17
CA TRP A 108 -4.13 -13.72 -10.98
C TRP A 108 -2.72 -14.24 -10.71
N GLY A 109 -2.59 -15.30 -9.90
CA GLY A 109 -1.29 -15.82 -9.46
C GLY A 109 -0.45 -14.75 -8.75
N LEU A 110 -1.09 -13.87 -7.97
CA LEU A 110 -0.35 -12.85 -7.21
C LEU A 110 0.33 -13.51 -6.01
N TRP A 111 1.57 -13.11 -5.73
CA TRP A 111 2.24 -13.47 -4.48
C TRP A 111 2.54 -12.25 -3.63
N LEU A 112 2.69 -12.50 -2.33
CA LEU A 112 2.99 -11.49 -1.33
C LEU A 112 4.50 -11.30 -1.15
N THR A 113 4.97 -10.09 -1.47
CA THR A 113 6.33 -9.64 -1.15
C THR A 113 6.27 -8.64 0.00
N THR A 114 6.90 -8.95 1.13
CA THR A 114 7.09 -7.98 2.21
C THR A 114 8.38 -7.21 2.01
N THR A 115 8.31 -5.89 2.15
CA THR A 115 9.47 -4.99 2.07
C THR A 115 9.41 -3.88 3.11
N TRP A 116 10.53 -3.18 3.30
CA TRP A 116 10.63 -2.04 4.22
C TRP A 116 11.00 -0.78 3.46
N MET A 117 10.11 0.21 3.45
CA MET A 117 10.30 1.47 2.71
C MET A 117 11.54 2.24 3.15
N GLY A 118 11.99 2.03 4.39
CA GLY A 118 13.24 2.58 4.91
C GLY A 118 14.49 2.16 4.10
N CYS A 119 14.49 0.96 3.53
CA CYS A 119 15.55 0.46 2.65
C CYS A 119 15.62 1.22 1.32
N PHE A 120 14.55 1.93 0.95
CA PHE A 120 14.48 2.76 -0.26
C PHE A 120 14.57 4.27 0.06
N GLY A 121 14.99 4.64 1.27
CA GLY A 121 15.19 6.04 1.64
C GLY A 121 14.08 6.65 2.51
N HIS A 122 12.99 5.93 2.80
CA HIS A 122 11.94 6.45 3.68
C HIS A 122 12.48 6.79 5.08
N VAL A 123 11.90 7.80 5.73
CA VAL A 123 12.34 8.30 7.04
C VAL A 123 11.84 7.47 8.23
N LEU A 124 10.97 6.50 7.97
CA LEU A 124 10.39 5.58 8.95
C LEU A 124 10.67 4.12 8.58
N TRP A 125 10.62 3.25 9.58
CA TRP A 125 10.57 1.80 9.43
C TRP A 125 9.16 1.36 9.00
N LYS A 126 8.72 1.82 7.83
CA LYS A 126 7.41 1.50 7.28
C LYS A 126 7.50 0.16 6.55
N GLY A 127 6.91 -0.88 7.16
CA GLY A 127 6.74 -2.19 6.54
C GLY A 127 5.55 -2.16 5.58
N THR A 128 5.75 -2.72 4.39
CA THR A 128 4.76 -2.77 3.32
C THR A 128 4.68 -4.20 2.76
N LYS A 129 3.48 -4.66 2.46
CA LYS A 129 3.20 -5.85 1.65
C LYS A 129 2.84 -5.42 0.22
N LEU A 130 3.42 -6.10 -0.76
CA LEU A 130 3.18 -5.92 -2.18
C LEU A 130 2.57 -7.21 -2.73
N MET A 131 1.32 -7.19 -3.14
CA MET A 131 0.74 -8.27 -3.95
C MET A 131 1.10 -8.02 -5.39
N ASN A 132 1.80 -8.94 -6.04
CA ASN A 132 2.30 -8.72 -7.39
C ASN A 132 2.47 -10.03 -8.16
N ASN A 133 2.44 -9.94 -9.49
CA ASN A 133 2.70 -11.04 -10.42
C ASN A 133 3.94 -10.77 -11.31
N ILE A 134 4.83 -9.85 -10.92
CA ILE A 134 6.01 -9.50 -11.74
C ILE A 134 7.11 -10.55 -11.53
N PRO A 135 7.51 -11.31 -12.55
CA PRO A 135 8.61 -12.27 -12.45
C PRO A 135 9.86 -11.64 -11.84
N ASN A 136 10.58 -12.40 -11.02
CA ASN A 136 11.83 -11.95 -10.38
C ASN A 136 11.67 -10.67 -9.52
N SER A 137 10.49 -10.42 -8.94
CA SER A 137 10.26 -9.29 -8.01
C SER A 137 11.01 -9.39 -6.67
N SER A 138 11.91 -10.37 -6.51
CA SER A 138 12.79 -10.52 -5.34
C SER A 138 13.61 -9.26 -5.04
N ARG A 139 13.92 -8.42 -6.05
CA ARG A 139 14.58 -7.12 -5.87
C ARG A 139 13.77 -6.13 -5.03
N LEU A 140 12.45 -6.28 -5.00
CA LEU A 140 11.56 -5.48 -4.15
C LEU A 140 11.58 -5.97 -2.70
N LYS A 141 11.91 -7.25 -2.45
CA LYS A 141 11.97 -7.84 -1.11
C LYS A 141 13.22 -7.35 -0.38
N ARG A 142 13.06 -6.37 0.51
CA ARG A 142 14.14 -5.88 1.37
C ARG A 142 13.80 -6.16 2.82
N LYS A 143 14.70 -6.83 3.54
CA LYS A 143 14.64 -6.98 4.99
C LYS A 143 15.40 -5.82 5.64
N LEU A 144 14.87 -5.31 6.75
CA LEU A 144 15.47 -4.19 7.46
C LEU A 144 16.51 -4.69 8.48
N THR A 145 17.80 -4.47 8.21
CA THR A 145 18.89 -4.85 9.12
C THR A 145 19.03 -3.87 10.29
N MET A 146 19.71 -4.27 11.36
CA MET A 146 19.99 -3.38 12.49
C MET A 146 20.81 -2.15 12.10
N GLN A 147 21.78 -2.30 11.18
CA GLN A 147 22.55 -1.18 10.65
C GLN A 147 21.66 -0.19 9.89
N GLN A 148 20.74 -0.68 9.06
CA GLN A 148 19.78 0.16 8.34
C GLN A 148 18.81 0.87 9.30
N LYS A 149 18.35 0.18 10.35
CA LYS A 149 17.54 0.81 11.43
C LYS A 149 18.27 2.00 12.05
N LYS A 150 19.55 1.82 12.42
CA LYS A 150 20.41 2.88 12.97
C LYS A 150 20.58 4.02 11.96
N ALA A 151 20.84 3.72 10.69
CA ALA A 151 20.99 4.73 9.64
C ALA A 151 19.72 5.57 9.43
N ILE A 152 18.54 4.95 9.45
CA ILE A 152 17.25 5.64 9.34
C ILE A 152 17.01 6.54 10.56
N ALA A 153 17.30 6.04 11.77
CA ALA A 153 17.19 6.83 12.99
C ALA A 153 18.10 8.07 12.97
N LEU A 154 19.35 7.90 12.51
CA LEU A 154 20.29 9.00 12.31
C LEU A 154 19.79 10.00 11.26
N ARG A 155 19.26 9.54 10.13
CA ARG A 155 18.66 10.41 9.10
C ARG A 155 17.51 11.23 9.68
N LYS A 156 16.61 10.59 10.43
CA LYS A 156 15.48 11.27 11.11
C LYS A 156 15.98 12.32 12.10
N ARG A 157 17.03 12.02 12.89
CA ARG A 157 17.66 12.98 13.81
C ARG A 157 18.26 14.17 13.06
N LYS A 158 19.04 13.93 12.00
CA LYS A 158 19.66 14.98 11.17
C LYS A 158 18.59 15.88 10.53
N MET A 159 17.54 15.29 9.97
CA MET A 159 16.42 16.03 9.38
C MET A 159 15.72 16.92 10.43
N ASN A 160 15.46 16.41 11.63
CA ASN A 160 14.85 17.19 12.69
C ASN A 160 15.76 18.33 13.19
N LYS A 161 17.08 18.07 13.32
CA LYS A 161 18.06 19.11 13.69
C LYS A 161 18.09 20.24 12.65
N ARG A 162 18.06 19.89 11.35
CA ARG A 162 17.99 20.86 10.25
C ARG A 162 16.71 21.68 10.29
N ALA A 163 15.56 21.03 10.49
CA ALA A 163 14.28 21.73 10.62
C ALA A 163 14.31 22.73 11.78
N GLN A 164 14.84 22.34 12.95
CA GLN A 164 14.99 23.22 14.11
C GLN A 164 15.92 24.41 13.84
N ALA A 165 17.06 24.19 13.17
CA ALA A 165 17.98 25.26 12.80
C ALA A 165 17.35 26.28 11.83
N GLN A 166 16.29 25.88 11.12
CA GLN A 166 15.52 26.74 10.20
C GLN A 166 14.25 27.32 10.87
N GLY A 167 14.14 27.26 12.21
CA GLY A 167 12.95 27.72 12.95
C GLY A 167 11.74 26.78 12.85
N GLY A 168 11.90 25.61 12.22
CA GLY A 168 10.84 24.61 12.07
C GLY A 168 10.72 23.67 13.28
N SER A 169 9.51 23.13 13.48
CA SER A 169 9.25 22.13 14.51
C SER A 169 9.75 20.73 14.13
N LYS A 170 10.09 19.90 15.13
CA LYS A 170 10.38 18.47 14.94
C LYS A 170 9.22 17.74 14.27
N LYS A 171 9.51 16.88 13.28
CA LYS A 171 8.47 16.06 12.65
C LYS A 171 7.95 14.97 13.60
N VAL A 172 6.64 14.93 13.79
CA VAL A 172 5.93 13.97 14.63
C VAL A 172 4.92 13.22 13.77
N TYR A 173 5.20 11.94 13.54
CA TYR A 173 4.38 11.06 12.69
C TYR A 173 3.31 10.32 13.49
N TYR A 174 3.67 9.85 14.68
CA TYR A 174 2.78 9.20 15.62
C TYR A 174 3.20 9.53 17.05
N ARG A 175 2.23 9.54 17.96
CA ARG A 175 2.43 9.68 19.41
C ARG A 175 1.92 8.40 20.05
N LYS A 176 2.68 7.87 21.01
CA LYS A 176 2.23 6.76 21.85
C LYS A 176 2.02 7.31 23.26
N SER A 177 0.82 7.18 23.80
CA SER A 177 0.51 7.57 25.18
C SER A 177 0.96 6.49 26.17
N ALA A 178 0.99 6.83 27.46
CA ALA A 178 1.41 5.94 28.53
C ALA A 178 0.55 4.66 28.62
N ASP A 179 -0.75 4.78 28.32
CA ASP A 179 -1.72 3.67 28.23
C ASP A 179 -1.59 2.82 26.94
N GLY A 180 -0.60 3.14 26.10
CA GLY A 180 -0.32 2.39 24.88
C GLY A 180 -1.13 2.79 23.64
N ARG A 181 -2.07 3.74 23.73
CA ARG A 181 -2.78 4.24 22.54
C ARG A 181 -1.80 4.93 21.59
N VAL A 182 -2.06 4.80 20.29
CA VAL A 182 -1.24 5.43 19.24
C VAL A 182 -2.11 6.39 18.44
N THR A 183 -1.71 7.66 18.38
CA THR A 183 -2.39 8.69 17.57
C THR A 183 -1.47 9.20 16.48
N GLY A 184 -2.06 9.56 15.32
CA GLY A 184 -1.34 10.21 14.24
C GLY A 184 -0.87 11.60 14.65
N GLY A 185 0.37 11.96 14.31
CA GLY A 185 0.85 13.33 14.42
C GLY A 185 0.59 14.13 13.15
N LYS A 186 0.84 15.43 13.19
CA LYS A 186 0.62 16.34 12.06
C LYS A 186 1.36 15.94 10.77
N ASP A 187 2.48 15.24 10.90
CA ASP A 187 3.30 14.82 9.76
C ASP A 187 2.91 13.44 9.21
N LEU A 188 1.88 12.77 9.77
CA LEU A 188 1.49 11.42 9.35
C LEU A 188 1.15 11.34 7.85
N GLY A 189 0.48 12.36 7.31
CA GLY A 189 0.12 12.40 5.89
C GLY A 189 1.34 12.28 4.95
N SER A 190 2.49 12.84 5.36
CA SER A 190 3.73 12.75 4.57
C SER A 190 4.30 11.32 4.45
N THR A 191 3.83 10.39 5.27
CA THR A 191 4.23 8.97 5.20
C THR A 191 3.52 8.19 4.09
N ALA A 192 2.55 8.82 3.41
CA ALA A 192 1.91 8.26 2.23
C ALA A 192 2.81 8.34 0.99
N THR A 193 3.79 9.26 0.97
CA THR A 193 4.68 9.43 -0.18
C THR A 193 5.70 8.29 -0.29
N TYR A 194 5.76 7.67 -1.48
CA TYR A 194 6.76 6.63 -1.76
C TYR A 194 8.14 7.24 -2.00
N PRO A 195 9.22 6.59 -1.52
CA PRO A 195 10.57 7.02 -1.87
C PRO A 195 10.85 6.85 -3.37
N ARG A 196 11.58 7.80 -3.97
CA ARG A 196 12.00 7.72 -5.38
C ARG A 196 12.71 6.41 -5.72
N GLN A 197 13.57 5.93 -4.83
CA GLN A 197 14.30 4.67 -5.05
C GLN A 197 13.35 3.45 -5.11
N PHE A 198 12.24 3.47 -4.36
CA PHE A 198 11.23 2.41 -4.44
C PHE A 198 10.55 2.42 -5.82
N ALA A 199 10.12 3.60 -6.28
CA ALA A 199 9.53 3.75 -7.62
C ALA A 199 10.49 3.32 -8.74
N HIS A 200 11.77 3.68 -8.64
CA HIS A 200 12.79 3.22 -9.60
C HIS A 200 12.91 1.69 -9.60
N GLN A 201 12.93 1.05 -8.42
CA GLN A 201 13.05 -0.41 -8.34
C GLN A 201 11.82 -1.12 -8.89
N VAL A 202 10.61 -0.58 -8.63
CA VAL A 202 9.36 -1.05 -9.26
C VAL A 202 9.44 -0.96 -10.78
N PHE A 203 9.86 0.18 -11.31
CA PHE A 203 10.05 0.36 -12.76
C PHE A 203 11.05 -0.64 -13.34
N PHE A 204 12.20 -0.85 -12.68
CA PHE A 204 13.21 -1.77 -13.18
C PHE A 204 12.74 -3.22 -13.23
N VAL A 205 12.03 -3.70 -12.20
CA VAL A 205 11.52 -5.08 -12.21
C VAL A 205 10.43 -5.27 -13.26
N TRP A 206 9.54 -4.28 -13.42
CA TRP A 206 8.52 -4.31 -14.46
C TRP A 206 9.15 -4.27 -15.85
N LYS A 207 10.08 -3.34 -16.11
CA LYS A 207 10.73 -3.20 -17.41
C LYS A 207 11.44 -4.48 -17.82
N ALA A 208 12.15 -5.13 -16.90
CA ALA A 208 12.80 -6.41 -17.16
C ALA A 208 11.79 -7.51 -17.52
N ALA A 209 10.69 -7.63 -16.78
CA ALA A 209 9.63 -8.59 -17.07
C ALA A 209 8.95 -8.30 -18.43
N PHE A 210 8.65 -7.04 -18.72
CA PHE A 210 8.05 -6.61 -19.98
C PHE A 210 8.97 -6.90 -21.18
N GLN A 211 10.29 -6.71 -21.03
CA GLN A 211 11.26 -7.02 -22.08
C GLN A 211 11.38 -8.53 -22.32
N ALA A 212 11.32 -9.35 -21.27
CA ALA A 212 11.35 -10.81 -21.41
C ALA A 212 10.15 -11.34 -22.23
N LEU A 213 8.97 -10.73 -22.09
CA LEU A 213 7.79 -11.10 -22.90
C LEU A 213 7.94 -10.79 -24.40
N LYS A 214 8.84 -9.87 -24.78
CA LYS A 214 9.07 -9.51 -26.18
C LYS A 214 10.09 -10.42 -26.89
N ASN A 215 10.91 -11.13 -26.11
CA ASN A 215 11.98 -11.99 -26.59
C ASN A 215 11.80 -13.39 -25.95
N PRO A 216 10.74 -14.13 -26.33
CA PRO A 216 10.38 -15.40 -25.70
C PRO A 216 11.43 -16.49 -25.92
#